data_AF-A0A7V3GTF3-F1
#
_entry.id   AF-A0A7V3GTF3-F1
#
_cell.length_a   1.000
_cell.length_b   1.000
_cell.length_c   1.000
_cell.angle_alpha   90.00
_cell.angle_beta   90.00
_cell.angle_gamma   90.00
#
_symmetry.space_group_name_H-M   'P 1'
#
loop_
_entity.id
_entity.type
_entity.pdbx_description
1 polymer ?
#
loop_
_entity_poly.entity_id
_entity_poly.type
_entity_poly.pdbx_seq_one_letter_code
_entity_poly.pdbx_strand_id
1 'polypeptide(L)'
;RIVIDSLDEGYGVMDADPDVTEIDLVTIGCPHASLSELEYIAQRLQGQKLATRLWVTTGRITRARAEQAGWVQIIEEAGGEVVADTCAVVAPVRSLGIRTMATNAGKMANYAPMHSGVKMRFGDIDRCLDAAITGRWK
;
A
#
# COMPACT_ATOMS: atom_id res chain seq x y z
N ARG A 1 -19.93 1.01 26.44
CA ARG A 1 -19.63 1.51 25.08
C ARG A 1 -18.18 1.95 25.09
N ILE A 2 -17.34 1.40 24.21
CA ILE A 2 -15.95 1.88 24.07
C ILE A 2 -16.01 3.13 23.20
N VAL A 3 -15.43 4.22 23.69
CA VAL A 3 -15.23 5.48 22.95
C VAL A 3 -13.72 5.64 22.80
N ILE A 4 -13.27 5.85 21.57
CA ILE A 4 -11.86 6.09 21.25
C ILE A 4 -11.78 7.54 20.78
N ASP A 5 -11.10 8.38 21.57
CA ASP A 5 -10.95 9.81 21.27
C ASP A 5 -9.88 10.08 20.21
N SER A 6 -8.86 9.21 20.14
CA SER A 6 -7.79 9.29 19.14
C SER A 6 -7.18 7.90 18.87
N LEU A 7 -6.69 7.73 17.65
CA LEU A 7 -5.90 6.57 17.20
C LEU A 7 -4.41 6.90 17.03
N ASP A 8 -4.00 8.14 17.32
CA ASP A 8 -2.66 8.66 16.98
C ASP A 8 -1.55 7.84 17.63
N GLU A 9 -1.72 7.44 18.90
CA GLU A 9 -0.77 6.59 19.60
C GLU A 9 -0.63 5.23 18.90
N GLY A 10 -1.74 4.60 18.53
CA GLY A 10 -1.75 3.32 17.82
C GLY A 10 -1.11 3.42 16.43
N TYR A 11 -1.33 4.53 15.73
CA TYR A 11 -0.70 4.79 14.43
C TYR A 11 0.80 5.06 14.57
N GLY A 12 1.21 5.80 15.59
CA GLY A 12 2.62 6.04 15.90
C GLY A 12 3.41 4.77 16.18
N VAL A 13 2.79 3.79 16.86
CA VAL A 13 3.43 2.47 17.07
C VAL A 13 3.62 1.70 15.76
N MET A 14 2.74 1.87 14.77
CA MET A 14 2.84 1.21 13.47
C MET A 14 3.81 1.91 12.51
N ASP A 15 4.05 3.22 12.68
CA ASP A 15 5.05 3.98 11.92
C ASP A 15 6.46 3.76 12.50
N ALA A 16 6.94 2.52 12.44
CA ALA A 16 8.10 2.05 13.18
C ALA A 16 9.43 2.71 12.79
N ASP A 17 9.53 3.28 11.57
CA ASP A 17 10.75 3.88 11.05
C ASP A 17 10.52 5.35 10.61
N PRO A 18 10.31 6.31 11.54
CA PRO A 18 9.92 7.69 11.21
C PRO A 18 10.97 8.47 10.40
N ASP A 19 12.23 8.05 10.43
CA ASP A 19 13.33 8.67 9.69
C ASP A 19 13.43 8.20 8.22
N VAL A 20 12.64 7.20 7.81
CA VAL A 20 12.66 6.70 6.43
C VAL A 20 11.85 7.63 5.52
N THR A 21 12.54 8.21 4.54
CA THR A 21 11.92 9.10 3.55
C THR A 21 11.82 8.47 2.16
N GLU A 22 12.84 7.77 1.67
CA GLU A 22 12.74 7.08 0.37
C GLU A 22 11.96 5.77 0.53
N ILE A 23 11.04 5.50 -0.39
CA ILE A 23 10.18 4.31 -0.36
C ILE A 23 10.41 3.48 -1.62
N ASP A 24 10.75 2.19 -1.46
CA ASP A 24 10.94 1.25 -2.59
C ASP A 24 9.64 0.56 -3.03
N LEU A 25 8.67 0.42 -2.11
CA LEU A 25 7.38 -0.19 -2.38
C LEU A 25 6.28 0.38 -1.45
N VAL A 26 5.22 0.89 -2.06
CA VAL A 26 3.94 1.12 -1.38
C VAL A 26 3.07 -0.11 -1.54
N THR A 27 2.46 -0.59 -0.46
CA THR A 27 1.50 -1.69 -0.51
C THR A 27 0.19 -1.36 0.19
N ILE A 28 -0.91 -1.55 -0.52
CA ILE A 28 -2.28 -1.28 -0.06
C ILE A 28 -3.09 -2.57 -0.14
N GLY A 29 -4.00 -2.75 0.82
CA GLY A 29 -4.95 -3.86 0.79
C GLY A 29 -4.44 -5.14 1.46
N CYS A 30 -3.85 -5.06 2.65
CA CYS A 30 -3.51 -6.24 3.44
C CYS A 30 -4.54 -6.41 4.59
N PRO A 31 -5.48 -7.37 4.53
CA PRO A 31 -5.45 -8.59 3.71
C PRO A 31 -5.94 -8.44 2.26
N HIS A 32 -6.97 -7.62 1.98
CA HIS A 32 -7.43 -7.33 0.61
C HIS A 32 -8.04 -5.92 0.54
N ALA A 33 -7.68 -5.14 -0.47
CA ALA A 33 -8.36 -3.90 -0.81
C ALA A 33 -9.79 -4.19 -1.28
N SER A 34 -10.73 -3.40 -0.78
CA SER A 34 -12.13 -3.40 -1.19
C SER A 34 -12.32 -2.83 -2.59
N LEU A 35 -13.52 -3.03 -3.15
CA LEU A 35 -13.87 -2.47 -4.46
C LEU A 35 -13.86 -0.93 -4.44
N SER A 36 -14.34 -0.32 -3.35
CA SER A 36 -14.32 1.13 -3.15
C SER A 36 -12.90 1.70 -2.97
N GLU A 37 -11.98 0.94 -2.36
CA GLU A 37 -10.58 1.36 -2.30
C GLU A 37 -9.94 1.32 -3.70
N LEU A 38 -10.23 0.31 -4.52
CA LEU A 38 -9.72 0.27 -5.91
C LEU A 38 -10.25 1.43 -6.75
N GLU A 39 -11.54 1.76 -6.62
CA GLU A 39 -12.13 2.95 -7.25
C GLU A 39 -11.38 4.22 -6.84
N TYR A 40 -11.22 4.42 -5.53
CA TYR A 40 -10.56 5.58 -4.97
C TYR A 40 -9.10 5.70 -5.43
N ILE A 41 -8.34 4.60 -5.40
CA ILE A 41 -6.96 4.56 -5.87
C ILE A 41 -6.90 4.89 -7.36
N ALA A 42 -7.76 4.30 -8.18
CA ALA A 42 -7.80 4.58 -9.62
C ALA A 42 -8.09 6.06 -9.91
N GLN A 43 -9.07 6.66 -9.24
CA GLN A 43 -9.38 8.08 -9.39
C GLN A 43 -8.18 8.97 -9.02
N ARG A 44 -7.46 8.62 -7.94
CA ARG A 44 -6.27 9.36 -7.50
C ARG A 44 -5.07 9.21 -8.42
N LEU A 45 -4.94 8.07 -9.10
CA LEU A 45 -3.82 7.77 -9.99
C LEU A 45 -4.09 8.11 -11.45
N GLN A 46 -5.30 8.53 -11.81
CA GLN A 46 -5.64 8.88 -13.18
C GLN A 46 -4.72 9.99 -13.72
N GLY A 47 -4.00 9.69 -14.80
CA GLY A 47 -3.04 10.61 -15.41
C GLY A 47 -1.72 10.79 -14.65
N GLN A 48 -1.51 10.08 -13.54
CA GLN A 48 -0.27 10.11 -12.78
C GLN A 48 0.77 9.14 -13.34
N LYS A 49 2.02 9.33 -12.92
CA LYS A 49 3.11 8.35 -13.08
C LYS A 49 3.78 8.12 -11.74
N LEU A 50 3.86 6.87 -11.33
CA LEU A 50 4.47 6.50 -10.05
C LEU A 50 5.99 6.54 -10.14
N ALA A 51 6.62 7.14 -9.14
CA ALA A 51 8.08 7.17 -9.00
C ALA A 51 8.62 5.92 -8.28
N THR A 52 7.77 5.20 -7.55
CA THR A 52 8.11 3.94 -6.89
C THR A 52 7.05 2.87 -7.13
N ARG A 53 7.33 1.63 -6.72
CA ARG A 53 6.42 0.50 -6.91
C ARG A 53 5.17 0.67 -6.06
N LEU A 54 4.01 0.33 -6.61
CA LEU A 54 2.75 0.23 -5.89
C LEU A 54 2.13 -1.14 -6.11
N TRP A 55 1.89 -1.88 -5.04
CA TRP A 55 1.13 -3.13 -5.08
C TRP A 55 -0.19 -2.97 -4.33
N VAL A 56 -1.30 -3.12 -5.06
CA VAL A 56 -2.65 -3.17 -4.50
C VAL A 56 -3.11 -4.61 -4.48
N THR A 57 -3.12 -5.24 -3.31
CA THR A 57 -3.55 -6.62 -3.15
C THR A 57 -5.06 -6.69 -2.92
N THR A 58 -5.78 -7.54 -3.65
CA THR A 58 -7.24 -7.70 -3.53
C THR A 58 -7.68 -9.15 -3.79
N GLY A 59 -8.96 -9.47 -3.62
CA GLY A 59 -9.51 -10.78 -3.97
C GLY A 59 -9.85 -10.89 -5.47
N ARG A 60 -9.78 -12.10 -6.06
CA ARG A 60 -10.07 -12.34 -7.50
C ARG A 60 -11.35 -11.69 -8.00
N ILE A 61 -12.45 -11.89 -7.27
CA ILE A 61 -13.77 -11.37 -7.66
C ILE A 61 -13.76 -9.84 -7.64
N THR A 62 -13.12 -9.24 -6.66
CA THR A 62 -12.98 -7.78 -6.54
C THR A 62 -12.11 -7.22 -7.66
N ARG A 63 -10.97 -7.87 -7.97
CA ARG A 63 -10.12 -7.51 -9.12
C ARG A 63 -10.91 -7.54 -10.42
N ALA A 64 -11.65 -8.61 -10.69
CA ALA A 64 -12.44 -8.75 -11.91
C ALA A 64 -13.53 -7.66 -12.04
N ARG A 65 -14.18 -7.30 -10.93
CA ARG A 65 -15.15 -6.18 -10.92
C ARG A 65 -14.49 -4.83 -11.18
N ALA A 66 -13.33 -4.58 -10.57
CA ALA A 66 -12.57 -3.36 -10.79
C ALA A 66 -12.03 -3.26 -12.23
N GLU A 67 -11.65 -4.40 -12.83
CA GLU A 67 -11.21 -4.49 -14.23
C GLU A 67 -12.36 -4.20 -15.21
N GLN A 68 -13.58 -4.68 -14.92
CA GLN A 68 -14.78 -4.33 -15.69
C GLN A 68 -15.12 -2.84 -15.59
N ALA A 69 -14.80 -2.19 -14.47
CA ALA A 69 -14.99 -0.76 -14.25
C ALA A 69 -13.85 0.11 -14.83
N GLY A 70 -12.78 -0.50 -15.38
CA GLY A 70 -11.62 0.22 -15.92
C GLY A 70 -10.58 0.65 -14.87
N TRP A 71 -10.79 0.35 -13.59
CA TRP A 71 -9.94 0.84 -12.50
C TRP A 71 -8.59 0.14 -12.42
N VAL A 72 -8.55 -1.16 -12.72
CA VAL A 72 -7.29 -1.92 -12.76
C VAL A 72 -6.35 -1.32 -13.81
N GLN A 73 -6.88 -0.99 -14.98
CA GLN A 73 -6.15 -0.41 -16.10
C GLN A 73 -5.58 0.95 -15.73
N ILE A 74 -6.38 1.81 -15.07
CA ILE A 74 -5.90 3.12 -14.62
C ILE A 74 -4.73 2.98 -13.62
N ILE A 75 -4.81 2.02 -12.68
CA ILE A 75 -3.74 1.77 -11.71
C ILE A 75 -2.48 1.26 -12.41
N GLU A 76 -2.63 0.32 -13.35
CA GLU A 76 -1.52 -0.26 -14.12
C GLU A 76 -0.87 0.76 -15.08
N GLU A 77 -1.65 1.65 -15.70
CA GLU A 77 -1.17 2.74 -16.54
C GLU A 77 -0.33 3.78 -15.78
N ALA A 78 -0.65 4.01 -14.50
CA ALA A 78 0.17 4.83 -13.62
C ALA A 78 1.51 4.15 -13.25
N GLY A 79 1.61 2.83 -13.42
CA GLY A 79 2.77 2.00 -13.08
C GLY A 79 2.58 1.16 -11.81
N GLY A 80 1.36 1.05 -11.29
CA GLY A 80 1.03 0.17 -10.17
C GLY A 80 0.69 -1.25 -10.62
N GLU A 81 0.54 -2.17 -9.66
CA GLU A 81 0.14 -3.55 -9.91
C GLU A 81 -1.06 -3.92 -9.04
N VAL A 82 -2.13 -4.45 -9.65
CA VAL A 82 -3.29 -4.98 -8.90
C VAL A 82 -3.20 -6.49 -8.83
N VAL A 83 -2.79 -6.99 -7.66
CA VAL A 83 -2.43 -8.39 -7.44
C VAL A 83 -3.56 -9.12 -6.72
N ALA A 84 -3.93 -10.30 -7.20
CA ALA A 84 -4.86 -11.19 -6.51
C ALA A 84 -4.15 -12.42 -5.93
N ASP A 85 -4.76 -13.04 -4.91
CA ASP A 85 -4.36 -14.35 -4.34
C ASP A 85 -3.01 -14.44 -3.65
N THR A 86 -2.36 -13.32 -3.40
CA THR A 86 -1.12 -13.29 -2.63
C THR A 86 -1.02 -12.04 -1.79
N CYS A 87 -0.13 -12.08 -0.81
CA CYS A 87 0.17 -10.97 0.09
C CYS A 87 1.63 -10.55 -0.09
N ALA A 88 1.91 -9.26 -0.05
CA ALA A 88 3.30 -8.78 -0.14
C ALA A 88 4.20 -9.34 0.98
N VAL A 89 3.63 -9.72 2.14
CA VAL A 89 4.37 -10.34 3.25
C VAL A 89 5.05 -11.66 2.85
N VAL A 90 4.39 -12.48 2.01
CA VAL A 90 4.93 -13.79 1.59
C VAL A 90 5.79 -13.68 0.32
N ALA A 91 5.84 -12.50 -0.31
CA ALA A 91 6.70 -12.25 -1.44
C ALA A 91 8.17 -12.13 -0.97
N PRO A 92 9.16 -12.55 -1.80
CA PRO A 92 10.58 -12.43 -1.48
C PRO A 92 11.07 -10.98 -1.67
N VAL A 93 10.47 -10.02 -0.96
CA VAL A 93 10.64 -8.56 -1.19
C VAL A 93 12.10 -8.11 -1.14
N ARG A 94 12.93 -8.71 -0.26
CA ARG A 94 14.37 -8.41 -0.20
C ARG A 94 15.12 -8.80 -1.46
N SER A 95 14.79 -9.96 -2.03
CA SER A 95 15.38 -10.44 -3.29
C SER A 95 14.95 -9.58 -4.48
N LEU A 96 13.82 -8.89 -4.37
CA LEU A 96 13.34 -7.89 -5.33
C LEU A 96 13.98 -6.50 -5.14
N GLY A 97 14.95 -6.37 -4.24
CA GLY A 97 15.66 -5.12 -3.94
C GLY A 97 14.92 -4.17 -3.01
N ILE A 98 13.76 -4.56 -2.47
CA ILE A 98 12.94 -3.70 -1.61
C ILE A 98 13.52 -3.69 -0.19
N ARG A 99 13.86 -2.49 0.30
CA ARG A 99 14.41 -2.28 1.65
C ARG A 99 13.50 -1.44 2.53
N THR A 100 12.72 -0.56 1.92
CA THR A 100 11.81 0.38 2.56
C THR A 100 10.41 0.21 1.99
N MET A 101 9.40 0.18 2.87
CA MET A 101 8.01 -0.01 2.48
C MET A 101 7.11 1.03 3.15
N ALA A 102 5.97 1.32 2.54
CA ALA A 102 4.90 2.09 3.14
C ALA A 102 3.55 1.40 2.98
N THR A 103 2.67 1.51 3.98
CA THR A 103 1.35 0.84 3.94
C THR A 103 0.31 1.55 4.79
N ASN A 104 -0.97 1.39 4.40
CA ASN A 104 -2.13 1.78 5.21
C ASN A 104 -2.71 0.62 6.04
N ALA A 105 -2.06 -0.54 6.04
CA ALA A 105 -2.58 -1.75 6.67
C ALA A 105 -1.74 -2.17 7.89
N GLY A 106 -2.36 -2.18 9.07
CA GLY A 106 -1.67 -2.52 10.32
C GLY A 106 -1.08 -3.94 10.36
N LYS A 107 -1.69 -4.91 9.64
CA LYS A 107 -1.12 -6.26 9.49
C LYS A 107 0.23 -6.21 8.75
N MET A 108 0.29 -5.45 7.66
CA MET A 108 1.52 -5.30 6.89
C MET A 108 2.58 -4.55 7.70
N ALA A 109 2.17 -3.48 8.38
CA ALA A 109 3.06 -2.65 9.20
C ALA A 109 3.78 -3.47 10.28
N ASN A 110 3.09 -4.43 10.89
CA ASN A 110 3.67 -5.32 11.88
C ASN A 110 4.47 -6.50 11.26
N TYR A 111 3.96 -7.11 10.19
CA TYR A 111 4.51 -8.39 9.72
C TYR A 111 5.75 -8.20 8.85
N ALA A 112 5.75 -7.22 7.95
CA ALA A 112 6.83 -7.08 6.97
C ALA A 112 8.20 -6.76 7.62
N PRO A 113 8.31 -5.91 8.65
CA PRO A 113 9.58 -5.71 9.34
C PRO A 113 10.11 -6.99 9.98
N MET A 114 9.26 -7.75 10.67
CA MET A 114 9.67 -8.97 11.37
C MET A 114 9.98 -10.12 10.41
N HIS A 115 9.17 -10.29 9.36
CA HIS A 115 9.28 -11.42 8.43
C HIS A 115 10.34 -11.19 7.36
N SER A 116 10.44 -9.96 6.83
CA SER A 116 11.26 -9.63 5.67
C SER A 116 12.40 -8.66 5.99
N GLY A 117 12.47 -8.12 7.22
CA GLY A 117 13.51 -7.19 7.68
C GLY A 117 13.43 -5.79 7.09
N VAL A 118 12.40 -5.46 6.33
CA VAL A 118 12.25 -4.14 5.69
C VAL A 118 11.98 -3.05 6.73
N LYS A 119 12.36 -1.81 6.41
CA LYS A 119 11.88 -0.65 7.16
C LYS A 119 10.48 -0.27 6.70
N MET A 120 9.67 0.28 7.59
CA MET A 120 8.25 0.50 7.34
C MET A 120 7.78 1.89 7.75
N ARG A 121 7.03 2.53 6.85
CA ARG A 121 6.17 3.67 7.14
C ARG A 121 4.70 3.26 7.20
N PHE A 122 3.96 3.87 8.11
CA PHE A 122 2.52 3.66 8.24
C PHE A 122 1.77 4.99 8.16
N GLY A 123 0.69 5.01 7.38
CA GLY A 123 -0.16 6.19 7.26
C GLY A 123 -1.47 5.89 6.54
N ASP A 124 -2.27 6.91 6.32
CA ASP A 124 -3.49 6.75 5.54
C ASP A 124 -3.18 6.44 4.05
N ILE A 125 -4.24 6.11 3.32
CA ILE A 125 -4.15 5.78 1.90
C ILE A 125 -3.63 6.97 1.07
N ASP A 126 -3.95 8.20 1.48
CA ASP A 126 -3.53 9.43 0.81
C ASP A 126 -2.01 9.58 0.84
N ARG A 127 -1.41 9.51 2.03
CA ARG A 127 0.05 9.59 2.21
C ARG A 127 0.78 8.43 1.51
N CYS A 128 0.19 7.23 1.53
CA CYS A 128 0.73 6.10 0.79
C CYS A 128 0.76 6.35 -0.72
N LEU A 129 -0.33 6.88 -1.30
CA LEU A 129 -0.40 7.20 -2.72
C LEU A 129 0.52 8.38 -3.09
N ASP A 130 0.64 9.39 -2.23
CA ASP A 130 1.59 10.49 -2.42
C ASP A 130 3.04 9.99 -2.42
N ALA A 131 3.36 9.03 -1.54
CA ALA A 131 4.66 8.36 -1.55
C ALA A 131 4.87 7.51 -2.82
N ALA A 132 3.82 6.87 -3.34
CA ALA A 132 3.90 6.14 -4.61
C ALA A 132 4.21 7.08 -5.79
N ILE A 133 3.54 8.24 -5.83
CA ILE A 133 3.69 9.25 -6.88
C ILE A 133 5.05 9.93 -6.81
N THR A 134 5.51 10.28 -5.61
CA THR A 134 6.73 11.09 -5.43
C THR A 134 8.00 10.28 -5.13
N GLY A 135 7.84 9.01 -4.78
CA GLY A 135 8.92 8.13 -4.32
C GLY A 135 9.35 8.41 -2.87
N ARG A 136 8.69 9.36 -2.19
CA ARG A 136 9.11 9.86 -0.88
C ARG A 136 7.96 9.98 0.11
N TRP A 137 8.21 9.57 1.34
CA TRP A 137 7.33 9.78 2.47
C TRP A 137 7.48 11.22 3.01
N LYS A 138 6.35 11.90 3.24
CA LYS A 138 6.26 13.26 3.77
C LYS A 138 5.20 13.34 4.87
#